data_AF-A0A8H3F2A7-F1
#
_entry.id   AF-A0A8H3F2A7-F1
#
_cell.length_a   1.000
_cell.length_b   1.000
_cell.length_c   1.000
_cell.angle_alpha   90.00
_cell.angle_beta   90.00
_cell.angle_gamma   90.00
#
_symmetry.space_group_name_H-M   'P 1'
#
loop_
_entity.id
_entity.type
_entity.pdbx_description
1 polymer ?
#
loop_
_entity_poly.entity_id
_entity_poly.type
_entity_poly.pdbx_seq_one_letter_code
_entity_poly.pdbx_strand_id
1 'polypeptide(L)'
;MIADFWQKKWELDVAHSFYKWAASVVDITENEGSQIKEVEVPNALVRHLANNKLLKAIFLGDFKQLPPTVKSLLVSEFGLTALLPPMKRMIRAGVPYIMLVTQYRMDPDIVEIVNFLFYGFTLRSDMYKPSH
;
A
#
# COMPACT_ATOMS: atom_id res chain seq x y z
N MET A 1 26.07 32.70 6.55
CA MET A 1 24.88 33.55 6.78
C MET A 1 24.03 33.72 5.52
N ILE A 2 24.53 34.27 4.39
CA ILE A 2 23.74 34.40 3.15
C ILE A 2 23.55 33.04 2.45
N ALA A 3 24.58 32.19 2.38
CA ALA A 3 24.48 30.85 1.78
C ALA A 3 23.49 29.93 2.51
N ASP A 4 23.49 29.95 3.85
CA ASP A 4 22.56 29.16 4.68
C ASP A 4 21.09 29.57 4.46
N PHE A 5 20.85 30.85 4.18
CA PHE A 5 19.52 31.37 3.88
C PHE A 5 19.03 30.85 2.52
N TRP A 6 19.89 30.84 1.49
CA TRP A 6 19.54 30.30 0.18
C TRP A 6 19.36 28.78 0.19
N GLN A 7 20.15 28.06 0.99
CA GLN A 7 20.01 26.62 1.14
C GLN A 7 18.70 26.24 1.85
N LYS A 8 18.36 26.91 2.96
CA LYS A 8 17.07 26.72 3.62
C LYS A 8 15.88 27.10 2.75
N LYS A 9 16.01 28.17 1.95
CA LYS A 9 14.98 28.57 1.00
C LYS A 9 14.80 27.53 -0.11
N TRP A 10 15.88 26.98 -0.64
CA TRP A 10 15.84 25.90 -1.62
C TRP A 10 15.22 24.63 -1.06
N GLU A 11 15.58 24.22 0.17
CA GLU A 11 14.96 23.08 0.86
C GLU A 11 13.46 23.30 1.09
N LEU A 12 13.05 24.50 1.49
CA LEU A 12 11.65 24.89 1.63
C LEU A 12 10.91 24.88 0.29
N ASP A 13 11.50 25.40 -0.79
CA ASP A 13 10.88 25.45 -2.11
C ASP A 13 10.77 24.05 -2.74
N VAL A 14 11.74 23.17 -2.51
CA VAL A 14 11.69 21.75 -2.90
C VAL A 14 10.64 21.01 -2.09
N ALA A 15 10.60 21.20 -0.77
CA ALA A 15 9.57 20.62 0.08
C ALA A 15 8.18 21.12 -0.33
N HIS A 16 8.02 22.41 -0.59
CA HIS A 16 6.74 23.01 -0.98
C HIS A 16 6.31 22.54 -2.38
N SER A 17 7.25 22.36 -3.31
CA SER A 17 7.01 21.75 -4.62
C SER A 17 6.64 20.28 -4.51
N PHE A 18 7.29 19.53 -3.62
CA PHE A 18 6.94 18.14 -3.30
C PHE A 18 5.56 18.04 -2.65
N TYR A 19 5.24 18.93 -1.70
CA TYR A 19 3.92 19.03 -1.07
C TYR A 19 2.84 19.42 -2.07
N LYS A 20 3.10 20.36 -2.99
CA LYS A 20 2.16 20.70 -4.07
C LYS A 20 2.00 19.55 -5.07
N TRP A 21 3.06 18.84 -5.40
CA TRP A 21 3.01 17.64 -6.23
C TRP A 21 2.20 16.53 -5.54
N ALA A 22 2.48 16.26 -4.27
CA ALA A 22 1.74 15.31 -3.43
C ALA A 22 0.27 15.72 -3.21
N ALA A 23 -0.02 17.02 -3.09
CA ALA A 23 -1.37 17.56 -2.93
C ALA A 23 -2.15 17.65 -4.26
N SER A 24 -1.46 17.73 -5.41
CA SER A 24 -2.07 17.63 -6.74
C SER A 24 -2.42 16.20 -7.11
N VAL A 25 -1.91 15.22 -6.36
CA VAL A 25 -2.36 13.83 -6.41
C VAL A 25 -3.62 13.74 -5.54
N VAL A 26 -4.77 13.56 -6.20
CA VAL A 26 -5.96 13.07 -5.49
C VAL A 26 -5.70 11.62 -5.13
N ASP A 27 -5.17 11.39 -3.95
CA ASP A 27 -4.75 10.08 -3.47
C ASP A 27 -5.96 9.32 -2.90
N ILE A 28 -6.34 8.22 -3.53
CA ILE A 28 -7.20 7.23 -2.88
C ILE A 28 -6.27 6.32 -2.09
N THR A 29 -5.86 6.77 -0.90
CA THR A 29 -5.17 5.92 0.06
C THR A 29 -6.18 5.00 0.74
N GLU A 30 -6.42 3.86 0.14
CA GLU A 30 -7.12 2.77 0.82
C GLU A 30 -6.10 2.02 1.67
N ASN A 31 -6.06 2.33 2.97
CA ASN A 31 -5.39 1.49 3.95
C ASN A 31 -6.15 0.16 3.99
N GLU A 32 -5.44 -0.98 3.93
CA GLU A 32 -6.02 -2.33 3.83
C GLU A 32 -6.66 -2.67 2.47
N GLY A 33 -6.12 -2.19 1.35
CA GLY A 33 -6.59 -2.49 -0.01
C GLY A 33 -6.61 -3.98 -0.40
N SER A 34 -6.04 -4.87 0.41
CA SER A 34 -6.19 -6.32 0.30
C SER A 34 -7.50 -6.87 0.88
N GLN A 35 -8.19 -6.10 1.73
CA GLN A 35 -9.46 -6.45 2.38
C GLN A 35 -10.69 -5.82 1.69
N ILE A 36 -10.48 -4.99 0.67
CA ILE A 36 -11.54 -4.30 -0.05
C ILE A 36 -12.03 -5.17 -1.20
N LYS A 37 -13.36 -5.18 -1.41
CA LYS A 37 -13.96 -5.89 -2.54
C LYS A 37 -13.76 -5.08 -3.81
N GLU A 38 -13.54 -5.75 -4.93
CA GLU A 38 -13.34 -5.05 -6.20
C GLU A 38 -14.54 -4.19 -6.61
N VAL A 39 -15.75 -4.47 -6.12
CA VAL A 39 -16.94 -3.64 -6.41
C VAL A 39 -16.89 -2.28 -5.69
N GLU A 40 -16.14 -2.16 -4.60
CA GLU A 40 -16.09 -0.95 -3.77
C GLU A 40 -15.13 0.10 -4.35
N VAL A 41 -14.02 -0.34 -4.95
CA VAL A 41 -12.98 0.53 -5.54
C VAL A 41 -13.47 1.39 -6.72
N PRO A 42 -14.23 0.86 -7.70
CA PRO A 42 -14.77 1.65 -8.81
C PRO A 42 -15.63 2.80 -8.32
N ASN A 43 -16.36 2.67 -7.22
CA ASN A 43 -17.21 3.75 -6.73
C ASN A 43 -16.36 4.96 -6.25
N ALA A 44 -15.24 4.69 -5.57
CA ALA A 44 -14.27 5.73 -5.21
C ALA A 44 -13.57 6.28 -6.46
N LEU A 45 -13.15 5.42 -7.38
CA LEU A 45 -12.41 5.80 -8.57
C LEU A 45 -13.26 6.62 -9.56
N VAL A 46 -14.48 6.19 -9.86
CA VAL A 46 -15.39 6.81 -10.83
C VAL A 46 -15.76 8.23 -10.42
N ARG A 47 -15.94 8.50 -9.12
CA ARG A 47 -16.21 9.88 -8.63
C ARG A 47 -15.07 10.85 -8.94
N HIS A 48 -13.83 10.37 -8.88
CA HIS A 48 -12.66 11.20 -9.14
C HIS A 48 -12.30 11.26 -10.63
N LEU A 49 -12.52 10.16 -11.37
CA LEU A 49 -12.37 10.08 -12.82
C LEU A 49 -13.40 10.94 -13.56
N ALA A 50 -14.68 10.89 -13.18
CA ALA A 50 -15.76 11.65 -13.83
C ALA A 50 -15.56 13.18 -13.72
N ASN A 51 -14.79 13.63 -12.73
CA ASN A 51 -14.43 15.03 -12.54
C ASN A 51 -13.09 15.41 -13.17
N ASN A 52 -12.40 14.50 -13.89
CA ASN A 52 -11.03 14.66 -14.39
C ASN A 52 -10.02 15.09 -13.32
N LYS A 53 -10.25 14.71 -12.06
CA LYS A 53 -9.41 15.12 -10.91
C LYS A 53 -8.40 14.04 -10.50
N LEU A 54 -8.54 12.82 -11.01
CA LEU A 54 -7.65 11.73 -10.65
C LEU A 54 -6.39 11.73 -11.53
N LEU A 55 -5.26 12.13 -10.96
CA LEU A 55 -3.97 12.09 -11.64
C LEU A 55 -3.11 10.88 -11.25
N LYS A 56 -3.34 10.30 -10.07
CA LYS A 56 -2.61 9.14 -9.54
C LYS A 56 -3.43 8.49 -8.43
N ALA A 57 -3.35 7.17 -8.30
CA ALA A 57 -3.96 6.41 -7.21
C ALA A 57 -2.91 5.50 -6.56
N ILE A 58 -2.84 5.46 -5.24
CA ILE A 58 -1.89 4.62 -4.49
C ILE A 58 -2.67 3.64 -3.62
N PHE A 59 -2.58 2.35 -3.95
CA PHE A 59 -3.17 1.30 -3.14
C PHE A 59 -2.18 0.81 -2.09
N LEU A 60 -2.57 0.87 -0.82
CA LEU A 60 -1.76 0.42 0.31
C LEU A 60 -2.39 -0.83 0.93
N GLY A 61 -1.59 -1.85 1.20
CA GLY A 61 -2.11 -3.05 1.82
C GLY A 61 -1.16 -4.21 1.73
N ASP A 62 -1.61 -5.35 2.22
CA ASP A 62 -0.86 -6.59 2.18
C ASP A 62 -1.72 -7.70 1.60
N PHE A 63 -1.44 -8.05 0.35
CA PHE A 63 -2.16 -9.09 -0.38
C PHE A 63 -1.94 -10.51 0.19
N LYS A 64 -1.05 -10.67 1.18
CA LYS A 64 -0.83 -11.92 1.92
C LYS A 64 -1.63 -11.99 3.23
N GLN A 65 -2.28 -10.90 3.64
CA GLN A 65 -3.18 -10.85 4.79
C GLN A 65 -4.61 -11.24 4.41
N LEU A 66 -5.55 -11.07 5.35
CA LEU A 66 -6.94 -11.50 5.20
C LEU A 66 -7.58 -10.95 3.92
N PRO A 67 -8.29 -11.79 3.15
CA PRO A 67 -9.12 -11.34 2.04
C PRO A 67 -10.41 -10.67 2.55
N PRO A 68 -11.15 -9.96 1.68
CA PRO A 68 -12.46 -9.41 2.01
C PRO A 68 -13.43 -10.48 2.52
N THR A 69 -14.19 -10.15 3.57
CA THR A 69 -15.23 -11.03 4.10
C THR A 69 -16.40 -11.14 3.13
N VAL A 70 -16.68 -12.38 2.68
CA VAL A 70 -17.81 -12.71 1.80
C VAL A 70 -18.87 -13.45 2.61
N LYS A 71 -20.13 -12.99 2.56
CA LYS A 71 -21.23 -13.59 3.33
C LYS A 71 -21.80 -14.89 2.71
N SER A 72 -21.41 -15.22 1.48
CA SER A 72 -21.95 -16.35 0.72
C SER A 72 -20.83 -17.20 0.15
N LEU A 73 -20.88 -18.50 0.45
CA LEU A 73 -19.96 -19.53 -0.07
C LEU A 73 -20.08 -19.67 -1.59
N LEU A 74 -21.30 -19.62 -2.13
CA LEU A 74 -21.53 -19.68 -3.58
C LEU A 74 -20.80 -18.53 -4.29
N VAL A 75 -20.84 -17.32 -3.73
CA VAL A 75 -20.13 -16.17 -4.31
C VAL A 75 -18.61 -16.39 -4.26
N SER A 76 -18.11 -17.06 -3.22
CA SER A 76 -16.69 -17.45 -3.07
C SER A 76 -16.23 -18.49 -4.08
N GLU A 77 -17.05 -19.51 -4.34
CA GLU A 77 -16.71 -20.66 -5.19
C GLU A 77 -16.82 -20.34 -6.68
N PHE A 78 -17.77 -19.50 -7.09
CA PHE A 78 -17.98 -19.17 -8.51
C PHE A 78 -16.97 -18.18 -9.08
N GLY A 79 -15.91 -17.84 -8.34
CA GLY A 79 -14.76 -17.11 -8.90
C GLY A 79 -15.16 -15.80 -9.56
N LEU A 80 -16.24 -15.17 -9.09
CA LEU A 80 -16.60 -13.82 -9.50
C LEU A 80 -15.34 -12.99 -9.27
N THR A 81 -14.76 -12.50 -10.35
CA THR A 81 -13.62 -11.57 -10.37
C THR A 81 -13.76 -10.48 -9.29
N ALA A 82 -15.00 -10.09 -8.99
CA ALA A 82 -15.44 -9.24 -7.88
C ALA A 82 -14.92 -9.58 -6.46
N LEU A 83 -14.44 -10.80 -6.20
CA LEU A 83 -13.90 -11.21 -4.90
C LEU A 83 -12.38 -11.18 -4.80
N LEU A 84 -11.67 -11.11 -5.92
CA LEU A 84 -10.24 -10.88 -5.85
C LEU A 84 -10.04 -9.44 -5.37
N PRO A 85 -9.26 -9.21 -4.30
CA PRO A 85 -8.90 -7.86 -3.93
C PRO A 85 -8.27 -7.17 -5.14
N PRO A 86 -8.65 -5.93 -5.47
CA PRO A 86 -8.12 -5.23 -6.63
C PRO A 86 -6.59 -5.18 -6.62
N MET A 87 -5.97 -5.09 -5.44
CA MET A 87 -4.51 -5.21 -5.27
C MET A 87 -3.95 -6.52 -5.83
N LYS A 88 -4.57 -7.67 -5.51
CA LYS A 88 -4.15 -8.98 -5.99
C LYS A 88 -4.32 -9.11 -7.50
N ARG A 89 -5.38 -8.53 -8.07
CA ARG A 89 -5.59 -8.49 -9.52
C ARG A 89 -4.55 -7.62 -10.21
N MET A 90 -4.25 -6.43 -9.69
CA MET A 90 -3.23 -5.54 -10.25
C MET A 90 -1.83 -6.17 -10.26
N ILE A 91 -1.46 -6.84 -9.17
CA ILE A 91 -0.19 -7.58 -9.09
C ILE A 91 -0.14 -8.69 -10.14
N ARG A 92 -1.23 -9.48 -10.30
CA ARG A 92 -1.33 -10.51 -11.36
C ARG A 92 -1.29 -9.93 -12.78
N ALA A 93 -1.79 -8.71 -12.96
CA ALA A 93 -1.75 -7.99 -14.23
C ALA A 93 -0.36 -7.36 -14.52
N GLY A 94 0.62 -7.52 -13.62
CA GLY A 94 1.97 -6.99 -13.80
C GLY A 94 2.14 -5.52 -13.42
N VAL A 95 1.18 -4.93 -12.67
CA VAL A 95 1.35 -3.58 -12.13
C VAL A 95 2.50 -3.58 -11.12
N PRO A 96 3.50 -2.68 -11.26
CA PRO A 96 4.62 -2.62 -10.34
C PRO A 96 4.14 -2.24 -8.93
N TYR A 97 4.74 -2.85 -7.92
CA TYR A 97 4.46 -2.56 -6.51
C TYR A 97 5.77 -2.50 -5.72
N ILE A 98 5.71 -1.84 -4.56
CA ILE A 98 6.83 -1.73 -3.62
C ILE A 98 6.43 -2.48 -2.35
N MET A 99 7.30 -3.38 -1.87
CA MET A 99 7.12 -4.07 -0.60
C MET A 99 7.95 -3.37 0.48
N LEU A 100 7.31 -2.98 1.58
CA LEU A 100 8.00 -2.53 2.78
C LEU A 100 8.54 -3.76 3.51
N VAL A 101 9.86 -3.85 3.65
CA VAL A 101 10.52 -5.06 4.16
C VAL A 101 10.95 -4.96 5.62
N THR A 102 10.92 -3.80 6.24
CA THR A 102 11.29 -3.63 7.65
C THR A 102 10.04 -3.57 8.52
N GLN A 103 9.97 -4.43 9.54
CA GLN A 103 8.91 -4.47 10.52
C GLN A 103 9.42 -3.93 11.86
N TYR A 104 8.56 -3.23 12.59
CA TYR A 104 8.89 -2.53 13.84
C TYR A 104 8.01 -2.98 15.02
N ARG A 105 7.11 -3.95 14.83
CA ARG A 105 6.05 -4.28 15.80
C ARG A 105 6.34 -5.55 16.60
N MET A 106 6.77 -6.61 15.91
CA MET A 106 6.85 -7.95 16.46
C MET A 106 8.25 -8.26 17.00
N ASP A 107 8.29 -9.13 18.00
CA ASP A 107 9.53 -9.74 18.49
C ASP A 107 10.23 -10.54 17.37
N PRO A 108 11.58 -10.51 17.27
CA PRO A 108 12.33 -11.25 16.25
C PRO A 108 11.95 -12.72 16.11
N ASP A 109 11.60 -13.40 17.21
CA ASP A 109 11.24 -14.83 17.18
C ASP A 109 9.90 -15.07 16.47
N ILE A 110 8.94 -14.15 16.67
CA ILE A 110 7.66 -14.17 15.98
C ILE A 110 7.86 -13.84 14.50
N VAL A 111 8.73 -12.87 14.21
CA VAL A 111 9.05 -12.47 12.83
C VAL A 111 9.60 -13.65 12.05
N GLU A 112 10.50 -14.45 12.62
CA GLU A 112 11.12 -15.58 11.94
C GLU A 112 10.07 -16.54 11.37
N ILE A 113 9.10 -16.94 12.19
CA ILE A 113 8.03 -17.86 11.79
C ILE A 113 7.11 -17.23 10.73
N VAL A 114 6.65 -15.99 10.95
CA VAL A 114 5.75 -15.29 10.03
C VAL A 114 6.43 -15.04 8.67
N ASN A 115 7.70 -14.67 8.71
CA ASN A 115 8.49 -14.39 7.53
C ASN A 115 8.72 -15.66 6.69
N PHE A 116 8.99 -16.80 7.34
CA PHE A 116 9.07 -18.09 6.67
C PHE A 116 7.75 -18.46 5.99
N LEU A 117 6.63 -18.41 6.72
CA LEU A 117 5.33 -18.89 6.23
C LEU A 117 4.74 -18.02 5.12
N PHE A 118 4.89 -16.70 5.22
CA PHE A 118 4.18 -15.78 4.33
C PHE A 118 5.11 -14.98 3.43
N TYR A 119 6.27 -14.54 3.91
CA TYR A 119 7.09 -13.55 3.20
C TYR A 119 8.35 -14.11 2.54
N GLY A 120 8.65 -15.41 2.65
CA GLY A 120 9.79 -16.02 1.96
C GLY A 120 11.14 -15.44 2.40
N PHE A 121 11.28 -15.14 3.69
CA PHE A 121 12.47 -14.53 4.28
C PHE A 121 12.81 -13.09 3.83
N THR A 122 11.87 -12.37 3.20
CA THR A 122 12.11 -10.98 2.78
C THR A 122 11.87 -9.95 3.89
N LEU A 123 11.09 -10.28 4.92
CA LEU A 123 10.79 -9.38 6.04
C LEU A 123 12.01 -9.28 7.00
N ARG A 124 12.29 -8.10 7.54
CA ARG A 124 13.42 -7.82 8.43
C ARG A 124 12.90 -7.19 9.71
N SER A 125 13.45 -7.61 10.84
CA SER A 125 13.18 -6.96 12.13
C SER A 125 14.18 -5.85 12.38
N ASP A 126 13.71 -4.70 12.84
CA ASP A 126 14.56 -3.62 13.35
C ASP A 126 15.06 -3.90 14.77
N MET A 127 14.41 -4.84 15.49
CA MET A 127 14.81 -5.20 16.84
C MET A 127 16.05 -6.10 16.83
N TYR A 128 17.08 -5.68 17.58
CA TYR A 128 18.31 -6.45 17.76
C TYR A 128 18.05 -7.75 18.53
N LYS A 129 18.40 -8.89 17.93
CA LYS A 129 18.46 -10.18 18.63
C LYS A 129 19.94 -10.50 18.92
N PRO A 130 20.38 -10.57 20.20
CA PRO A 130 21.72 -11.05 20.52
C PRO A 130 21.85 -12.52 20.07
N SER A 131 22.95 -12.85 19.38
CA SER A 131 23.28 -14.25 19.10
C SER A 131 23.60 -14.96 20.41
N HIS A 132 22.81 -15.96 20.77
CA HIS A 132 23.12 -16.90 21.85
C HIS A 132 24.21 -17.87 21.44
#